data_AF-A0A0G4AX92-F1
#
_entry.id   AF-A0A0G4AX92-F1
#
_cell.length_a   1.000
_cell.length_b   1.000
_cell.length_c   1.000
_cell.angle_alpha   90.00
_cell.angle_beta   90.00
_cell.angle_gamma   90.00
#
_symmetry.space_group_name_H-M   'P 1'
#
loop_
_entity.id
_entity.type
_entity.pdbx_description
1 polymer ?
#
loop_
_entity_poly.entity_id
_entity_poly.type
_entity_poly.pdbx_seq_one_letter_code
_entity_poly.pdbx_strand_id
1 'polypeptide(L)'
;MSERITRLSPQMDFPANDLTDENATLLAKLFQNKHDLVNFHSYAESQTLLYGLSHKTLNSIAKNNLSDTRTVRGIHEGIMAYEAIAAAVRPIAPAYKEQAILGAHGALSALTSLDRTLQIFNDEREFFEEKHPRTAETISVIVNRRLANAALAGAALARLIEIEAAERTLIIATDETIQEMEDGLSL
;
A
#
# COMPACT_ATOMS: atom_id res chain seq x y z
N MET A 1 -19.18 -13.64 -30.95
CA MET A 1 -17.91 -13.37 -30.24
C MET A 1 -18.24 -13.21 -28.78
N SER A 2 -17.91 -14.21 -27.96
CA SER A 2 -18.22 -14.19 -26.53
C SER A 2 -17.35 -13.13 -25.87
N GLU A 3 -17.96 -12.10 -25.28
CA GLU A 3 -17.31 -11.23 -24.31
C GLU A 3 -16.73 -12.13 -23.21
N ARG A 4 -15.42 -12.39 -23.27
CA ARG A 4 -14.69 -12.75 -22.07
C ARG A 4 -14.77 -11.48 -21.23
N ILE A 5 -15.67 -11.47 -20.25
CA ILE A 5 -15.56 -10.59 -19.11
C ILE A 5 -14.18 -10.88 -18.52
N THR A 6 -13.19 -10.05 -18.83
CA THR A 6 -11.82 -10.20 -18.37
C THR A 6 -11.86 -9.95 -16.86
N ARG A 7 -11.88 -11.03 -16.08
CA ARG A 7 -11.92 -10.96 -14.63
C ARG A 7 -10.49 -10.72 -14.13
N LEU A 8 -10.35 -9.91 -13.09
CA LEU A 8 -9.08 -9.81 -12.37
C LEU A 8 -8.72 -11.20 -11.83
N SER A 9 -7.48 -11.60 -12.04
CA SER A 9 -6.93 -12.85 -11.51
C SER A 9 -6.43 -12.60 -10.08
N PRO A 10 -6.82 -13.40 -9.07
CA PRO A 10 -6.29 -13.23 -7.71
C PRO A 10 -4.74 -13.32 -7.69
N GLN A 11 -4.09 -12.41 -6.98
CA GLN A 11 -2.65 -12.37 -6.75
C GLN A 11 -2.36 -12.21 -5.26
N MET A 12 -2.38 -13.34 -4.53
CA MET A 12 -2.21 -13.37 -3.07
C MET A 12 -0.81 -12.96 -2.60
N ASP A 13 0.17 -13.02 -3.50
CA ASP A 13 1.57 -12.66 -3.30
C ASP A 13 1.85 -11.16 -3.50
N PHE A 14 0.89 -10.38 -3.98
CA PHE A 14 0.98 -8.92 -3.93
C PHE A 14 0.99 -8.45 -2.46
N PRO A 15 1.78 -7.43 -2.06
CA PRO A 15 2.73 -6.63 -2.83
C PRO A 15 4.18 -7.13 -2.79
N ALA A 16 4.43 -8.36 -2.33
CA ALA A 16 5.77 -8.93 -2.39
C ALA A 16 6.22 -9.05 -3.85
N ASN A 17 5.32 -9.48 -4.73
CA ASN A 17 5.48 -9.45 -6.19
C ASN A 17 4.72 -8.28 -6.82
N ASP A 18 5.19 -7.87 -8.01
CA ASP A 18 4.52 -6.87 -8.84
C ASP A 18 3.21 -7.43 -9.45
N LEU A 19 2.37 -6.55 -9.98
CA LEU A 19 1.20 -6.94 -10.76
C LEU A 19 1.59 -7.82 -11.94
N THR A 20 0.70 -8.74 -12.32
CA THR A 20 0.80 -9.38 -13.64
C THR A 20 0.44 -8.38 -14.74
N ASP A 21 0.92 -8.60 -15.96
CA ASP A 21 0.58 -7.77 -17.12
C ASP A 21 -0.94 -7.70 -17.37
N GLU A 22 -1.64 -8.82 -17.13
CA GLU A 22 -3.10 -8.91 -17.25
C GLU A 22 -3.80 -8.01 -16.23
N ASN A 23 -3.48 -8.14 -14.94
CA ASN A 23 -4.10 -7.31 -13.90
C ASN A 23 -3.74 -5.84 -14.06
N ALA A 24 -2.48 -5.50 -14.38
CA ALA A 24 -2.07 -4.13 -14.63
C ALA A 24 -2.92 -3.47 -15.72
N THR A 25 -3.09 -4.17 -16.85
CA THR A 25 -3.91 -3.69 -17.99
C THR A 25 -5.38 -3.50 -17.60
N LEU A 26 -5.94 -4.42 -16.83
CA LEU A 26 -7.35 -4.38 -16.43
C LEU A 26 -7.62 -3.30 -15.39
N LEU A 27 -6.77 -3.20 -14.37
CA LEU A 27 -6.88 -2.20 -13.31
C LEU A 27 -6.70 -0.79 -13.85
N ALA A 28 -5.75 -0.59 -14.77
CA ALA A 28 -5.55 0.70 -15.43
C ALA A 28 -6.80 1.17 -16.20
N LYS A 29 -7.60 0.24 -16.75
CA LYS A 29 -8.88 0.56 -17.40
C LYS A 29 -10.02 0.74 -16.40
N LEU A 30 -10.12 -0.15 -15.41
CA LEU A 30 -11.18 -0.14 -14.41
C LEU A 30 -11.13 1.14 -13.58
N PHE A 31 -9.95 1.50 -13.07
CA PHE A 31 -9.77 2.63 -12.16
C PHE A 31 -9.63 3.99 -12.84
N GLN A 32 -9.67 4.05 -14.19
CA GLN A 32 -9.97 5.31 -14.88
C GLN A 32 -11.36 5.83 -14.53
N ASN A 33 -12.30 4.94 -14.18
CA ASN A 33 -13.53 5.33 -13.53
C ASN A 33 -13.26 5.61 -12.05
N LYS A 34 -13.31 6.90 -11.67
CA LYS A 34 -13.09 7.32 -10.28
C LYS A 34 -14.07 6.72 -9.29
N HIS A 35 -15.28 6.36 -9.71
CA HIS A 35 -16.23 5.71 -8.83
C HIS A 35 -15.74 4.33 -8.40
N ASP A 36 -15.21 3.54 -9.34
CA ASP A 36 -14.67 2.21 -9.07
C ASP A 36 -13.42 2.30 -8.19
N LEU A 37 -12.52 3.24 -8.49
CA LEU A 37 -11.35 3.52 -7.65
C LEU A 37 -11.74 3.81 -6.19
N VAL A 38 -12.72 4.70 -5.97
CA VAL A 38 -13.19 5.06 -4.63
C VAL A 38 -13.84 3.86 -3.93
N ASN A 39 -14.67 3.09 -4.64
CA ASN A 39 -15.31 1.91 -4.07
C ASN A 39 -14.29 0.86 -3.61
N PHE A 40 -13.26 0.59 -4.42
CA PHE A 40 -12.21 -0.37 -4.07
C PHE A 40 -11.29 0.15 -2.95
N HIS A 41 -10.99 1.44 -2.91
CA HIS A 41 -10.26 2.04 -1.79
C HIS A 41 -11.07 1.95 -0.48
N SER A 42 -12.35 2.33 -0.50
CA SER A 42 -13.22 2.17 0.69
C SER A 42 -13.36 0.71 1.11
N TYR A 43 -13.42 -0.21 0.15
CA TYR A 43 -13.39 -1.64 0.43
C TYR A 43 -12.07 -2.02 1.12
N ALA A 44 -10.92 -1.58 0.61
CA ALA A 44 -9.61 -1.82 1.23
C ALA A 44 -9.58 -1.37 2.70
N GLU A 45 -9.97 -0.12 2.98
CA GLU A 45 -10.02 0.42 4.35
C GLU A 45 -10.98 -0.35 5.27
N SER A 46 -12.05 -0.93 4.73
CA SER A 46 -13.01 -1.74 5.50
C SER A 46 -12.49 -3.15 5.82
N GLN A 47 -11.56 -3.67 5.03
CA GLN A 47 -11.06 -5.04 5.17
C GLN A 47 -9.94 -5.15 6.22
N THR A 48 -9.14 -4.11 6.39
CA THR A 48 -8.03 -4.12 7.35
C THR A 48 -7.80 -2.74 7.96
N LEU A 49 -7.55 -2.74 9.27
CA LEU A 49 -7.16 -1.54 10.02
C LEU A 49 -5.88 -0.91 9.44
N LEU A 50 -5.02 -1.73 8.84
CA LEU A 50 -3.77 -1.29 8.24
C LEU A 50 -4.01 -0.15 7.24
N TYR A 51 -4.92 -0.29 6.29
CA TYR A 51 -5.13 0.73 5.25
C TYR A 51 -5.77 2.00 5.82
N GLY A 52 -6.83 1.86 6.61
CA GLY A 52 -7.49 3.01 7.22
C GLY A 52 -6.56 3.83 8.13
N LEU A 53 -5.60 3.20 8.82
CA LEU A 53 -4.58 3.91 9.62
C LEU A 53 -3.41 4.43 8.76
N SER A 54 -2.95 3.65 7.77
CA SER A 54 -1.87 4.03 6.85
C SER A 54 -2.22 5.28 6.09
N HIS A 55 -3.40 5.32 5.48
CA HIS A 55 -3.82 6.45 4.67
C HIS A 55 -3.89 7.73 5.49
N LYS A 56 -4.51 7.69 6.67
CA LYS A 56 -4.61 8.83 7.58
C LYS A 56 -3.24 9.31 8.05
N THR A 57 -2.37 8.37 8.45
CA THR A 57 -1.03 8.68 8.95
C THR A 57 -0.17 9.33 7.87
N LEU A 58 -0.05 8.70 6.70
CA LEU A 58 0.75 9.21 5.59
C LEU A 58 0.21 10.56 5.07
N ASN A 59 -1.10 10.70 4.96
CA ASN A 59 -1.72 11.97 4.56
C ASN A 59 -1.48 13.09 5.58
N SER A 60 -1.49 12.78 6.88
CA SER A 60 -1.11 13.75 7.93
C SER A 60 0.36 14.13 7.84
N ILE A 61 1.28 13.16 7.66
CA ILE A 61 2.71 13.43 7.48
C ILE A 61 2.92 14.36 6.27
N ALA A 62 2.27 14.06 5.15
CA ALA A 62 2.34 14.89 3.94
C ALA A 62 1.82 16.31 4.21
N LYS A 63 0.66 16.48 4.83
CA LYS A 63 0.07 17.80 5.13
C LYS A 63 0.89 18.63 6.11
N ASN A 64 1.52 17.99 7.09
CA ASN A 64 2.27 18.68 8.13
C ASN A 64 3.66 19.11 7.66
N ASN A 65 4.26 18.37 6.73
CA ASN A 65 5.62 18.64 6.27
C ASN A 65 5.65 19.36 4.93
N LEU A 66 4.71 19.10 4.01
CA LEU A 66 4.75 19.63 2.66
C LEU A 66 3.83 20.84 2.48
N SER A 67 4.36 21.93 1.94
CA SER A 67 3.62 23.16 1.69
C SER A 67 2.83 23.15 0.38
N ASP A 68 3.24 22.35 -0.62
CA ASP A 68 2.54 22.26 -1.90
C ASP A 68 1.31 21.35 -1.82
N THR A 69 0.14 21.98 -1.84
CA THR A 69 -1.17 21.31 -1.87
C THR A 69 -1.35 20.31 -3.02
N ARG A 70 -0.69 20.53 -4.17
CA ARG A 70 -0.76 19.59 -5.30
C ARG A 70 0.04 18.32 -5.00
N THR A 71 1.23 18.46 -4.45
CA THR A 71 2.05 17.33 -4.00
C THR A 71 1.31 16.51 -2.93
N VAL A 72 0.75 17.17 -1.90
CA VAL A 72 -0.06 16.50 -0.87
C VAL A 72 -1.23 15.73 -1.48
N ARG A 73 -1.94 16.35 -2.44
CA ARG A 73 -3.03 15.70 -3.16
C ARG A 73 -2.54 14.49 -3.96
N GLY A 74 -1.40 14.61 -4.63
CA GLY A 74 -0.79 13.51 -5.38
C GLY A 74 -0.50 12.32 -4.48
N ILE A 75 0.15 12.55 -3.34
CA ILE A 75 0.41 11.51 -2.32
C ILE A 75 -0.88 10.82 -1.89
N HIS A 76 -1.92 11.60 -1.57
CA HIS A 76 -3.22 11.06 -1.19
C HIS A 76 -3.85 10.19 -2.29
N GLU A 77 -3.87 10.66 -3.55
CA GLU A 77 -4.40 9.90 -4.70
C GLU A 77 -3.57 8.63 -4.96
N GLY A 78 -2.25 8.67 -4.74
CA GLY A 78 -1.35 7.53 -4.85
C GLY A 78 -1.61 6.43 -3.82
N ILE A 79 -1.80 6.82 -2.56
CA ILE A 79 -2.16 5.87 -1.48
C ILE A 79 -3.49 5.19 -1.83
N MET A 80 -4.52 5.97 -2.21
CA MET A 80 -5.82 5.42 -2.61
C MET A 80 -5.70 4.44 -3.77
N ALA A 81 -4.91 4.78 -4.80
CA ALA A 81 -4.71 3.93 -5.97
C ALA A 81 -4.03 2.61 -5.59
N TYR A 82 -2.99 2.66 -4.77
CA TYR A 82 -2.32 1.46 -4.27
C TYR A 82 -3.27 0.56 -3.47
N GLU A 83 -4.02 1.12 -2.52
CA GLU A 83 -4.96 0.36 -1.68
C GLU A 83 -6.09 -0.27 -2.50
N ALA A 84 -6.63 0.47 -3.47
CA ALA A 84 -7.64 -0.05 -4.39
C ALA A 84 -7.09 -1.22 -5.23
N ILE A 85 -5.86 -1.10 -5.75
CA ILE A 85 -5.17 -2.18 -6.47
C ILE A 85 -4.99 -3.39 -5.55
N ALA A 86 -4.45 -3.19 -4.36
CA ALA A 86 -4.24 -4.22 -3.34
C ALA A 86 -5.52 -5.01 -3.07
N ALA A 87 -6.63 -4.33 -2.82
CA ALA A 87 -7.91 -4.98 -2.52
C ALA A 87 -8.56 -5.65 -3.74
N ALA A 88 -8.31 -5.14 -4.93
CA ALA A 88 -8.84 -5.72 -6.16
C ALA A 88 -8.17 -7.03 -6.54
N VAL A 89 -6.85 -7.15 -6.35
CA VAL A 89 -6.10 -8.38 -6.68
C VAL A 89 -6.02 -9.35 -5.51
N ARG A 90 -6.28 -8.90 -4.28
CA ARG A 90 -6.37 -9.76 -3.08
C ARG A 90 -7.77 -9.75 -2.51
N PRO A 91 -8.64 -10.66 -2.99
CA PRO A 91 -10.02 -10.73 -2.54
C PRO A 91 -10.16 -11.10 -1.05
N ILE A 92 -9.13 -11.71 -0.47
CA ILE A 92 -9.03 -12.01 0.96
C ILE A 92 -7.91 -11.14 1.52
N ALA A 93 -8.25 -10.22 2.44
CA ALA A 93 -7.26 -9.36 3.05
C ALA A 93 -6.31 -10.16 3.95
N PRO A 94 -5.02 -9.80 4.01
CA PRO A 94 -4.09 -10.44 4.92
C PRO A 94 -4.47 -10.14 6.38
N ALA A 95 -4.36 -11.15 7.24
CA ALA A 95 -4.58 -11.00 8.68
C ALA A 95 -3.30 -10.51 9.35
N TYR A 96 -3.20 -9.20 9.57
CA TYR A 96 -2.09 -8.59 10.32
C TYR A 96 -2.40 -8.57 11.82
N LYS A 97 -1.38 -8.76 12.65
CA LYS A 97 -1.51 -8.53 14.10
C LYS A 97 -1.60 -7.03 14.38
N GLU A 98 -2.46 -6.61 15.31
CA GLU A 98 -2.64 -5.19 15.63
C GLU A 98 -1.33 -4.53 16.07
N GLN A 99 -0.52 -5.22 16.88
CA GLN A 99 0.80 -4.74 17.31
C GLN A 99 1.76 -4.53 16.13
N ALA A 100 1.67 -5.37 15.09
CA ALA A 100 2.47 -5.23 13.88
C ALA A 100 2.08 -3.97 13.09
N ILE A 101 0.78 -3.71 12.95
CA ILE A 101 0.25 -2.49 12.32
C ILE A 101 0.75 -1.25 13.06
N LEU A 102 0.57 -1.19 14.38
CA LEU A 102 1.01 -0.06 15.21
C LEU A 102 2.54 0.14 15.15
N GLY A 103 3.31 -0.95 15.15
CA GLY A 103 4.76 -0.91 15.01
C GLY A 103 5.23 -0.33 13.66
N ALA A 104 4.60 -0.75 12.56
CA ALA A 104 4.90 -0.23 11.22
C ALA A 104 4.61 1.28 11.11
N HIS A 105 3.53 1.77 11.73
CA HIS A 105 3.24 3.20 11.77
C HIS A 105 4.20 3.99 12.65
N GLY A 106 4.63 3.43 13.78
CA GLY A 106 5.56 4.09 14.71
C GLY A 106 6.89 4.46 14.04
N ALA A 107 7.40 3.59 13.16
CA ALA A 107 8.64 3.83 12.42
C ALA A 107 8.55 5.04 11.48
N LEU A 108 7.41 5.24 10.79
CA LEU A 108 7.21 6.37 9.89
C LEU A 108 6.73 7.64 10.59
N SER A 109 6.07 7.51 11.74
CA SER A 109 5.64 8.67 12.52
C SER A 109 6.81 9.39 13.19
N ALA A 110 7.99 8.75 13.26
CA ALA A 110 9.23 9.35 13.76
C ALA A 110 9.87 10.36 12.78
N LEU A 111 9.26 10.63 11.63
CA LEU A 111 9.72 11.63 10.68
C LEU A 111 9.40 13.04 11.16
N THR A 112 10.43 13.74 11.64
CA THR A 112 10.30 15.06 12.29
C THR A 112 10.79 16.23 11.44
N SER A 113 11.47 15.99 10.31
CA SER A 113 11.99 17.05 9.43
C SER A 113 11.54 16.91 7.98
N LEU A 114 11.38 18.05 7.31
CA LEU A 114 10.99 18.15 5.90
C LEU A 114 11.99 17.44 4.99
N ASP A 115 13.29 17.73 5.15
CA ASP A 115 14.33 17.14 4.30
C ASP A 115 14.35 15.62 4.39
N ARG A 116 14.16 15.08 5.60
CA ARG A 116 14.10 13.63 5.79
C ARG A 116 12.83 13.02 5.18
N THR A 117 11.70 13.73 5.28
CA THR A 117 10.44 13.31 4.63
C THR A 117 10.60 13.26 3.11
N LEU A 118 11.15 14.32 2.50
CA LEU A 118 11.38 14.38 1.05
C LEU A 118 12.37 13.31 0.58
N GLN A 119 13.45 13.08 1.33
CA GLN A 119 14.42 12.04 1.02
C GLN A 119 13.74 10.67 0.98
N ILE A 120 13.02 10.28 2.05
CA ILE A 120 12.34 8.98 2.10
C ILE A 120 11.31 8.85 0.99
N PHE A 121 10.55 9.91 0.70
CA PHE A 121 9.54 9.86 -0.36
C PHE A 121 10.18 9.62 -1.72
N ASN A 122 11.35 10.20 -1.98
CA ASN A 122 12.09 9.98 -3.21
C ASN A 122 12.73 8.59 -3.26
N ASP A 123 13.43 8.18 -2.20
CA ASP A 123 14.11 6.89 -2.12
C ASP A 123 13.10 5.73 -2.29
N GLU A 124 11.97 5.78 -1.58
CA GLU A 124 10.92 4.76 -1.67
C GLU A 124 10.22 4.77 -3.03
N ARG A 125 9.99 5.96 -3.61
CA ARG A 125 9.44 6.06 -4.98
C ARG A 125 10.36 5.38 -5.98
N GLU A 126 11.65 5.69 -5.95
CA GLU A 126 12.63 5.13 -6.90
C GLU A 126 12.74 3.61 -6.76
N PHE A 127 12.82 3.12 -5.52
CA PHE A 127 12.81 1.69 -5.24
C PHE A 127 11.52 1.01 -5.73
N PHE A 128 10.37 1.64 -5.51
CA PHE A 128 9.07 1.13 -5.95
C PHE A 128 8.95 1.07 -7.47
N GLU A 129 9.38 2.10 -8.19
CA GLU A 129 9.37 2.09 -9.66
C GLU A 129 10.31 1.01 -10.23
N GLU A 130 11.45 0.75 -9.57
CA GLU A 130 12.38 -0.31 -9.99
C GLU A 130 11.83 -1.72 -9.73
N LYS A 131 11.26 -1.97 -8.55
CA LYS A 131 10.80 -3.30 -8.15
C LYS A 131 9.39 -3.65 -8.61
N HIS A 132 8.53 -2.64 -8.79
CA HIS A 132 7.11 -2.77 -9.11
C HIS A 132 6.71 -1.91 -10.32
N PRO A 133 7.41 -2.02 -11.47
CA PRO A 133 7.19 -1.12 -12.61
C PRO A 133 5.76 -1.17 -13.16
N ARG A 134 5.09 -2.34 -13.16
CA ARG A 134 3.72 -2.45 -13.67
C ARG A 134 2.72 -1.80 -12.75
N THR A 135 2.90 -1.95 -11.43
CA THR A 135 2.08 -1.25 -10.45
C THR A 135 2.29 0.26 -10.57
N ALA A 136 3.53 0.73 -10.69
CA ALA A 136 3.84 2.14 -10.87
C ALA A 136 3.22 2.72 -12.16
N GLU A 137 3.32 2.01 -13.29
CA GLU A 137 2.68 2.41 -14.54
C GLU A 137 1.15 2.48 -14.39
N THR A 138 0.55 1.45 -13.78
CA THR A 138 -0.89 1.38 -13.53
C THR A 138 -1.36 2.60 -12.73
N ILE A 139 -0.68 2.92 -11.63
CA ILE A 139 -0.99 4.09 -10.79
C ILE A 139 -0.84 5.38 -11.59
N SER A 140 0.22 5.53 -12.37
CA SER A 140 0.47 6.71 -13.21
C SER A 140 -0.62 6.94 -14.26
N VAL A 141 -1.27 5.89 -14.75
CA VAL A 141 -2.42 5.96 -15.67
C VAL A 141 -3.71 6.37 -14.96
N ILE A 142 -3.91 5.89 -13.74
CA ILE A 142 -5.13 6.14 -12.94
C ILE A 142 -5.17 7.58 -12.42
N VAL A 143 -4.02 8.10 -11.98
CA VAL A 143 -3.90 9.43 -11.40
C VAL A 143 -3.71 10.51 -12.45
N ASN A 144 -3.95 11.78 -12.08
CA ASN A 144 -3.64 12.88 -12.98
C ASN A 144 -2.14 12.90 -13.28
N ARG A 145 -1.75 12.91 -14.56
CA ARG A 145 -0.34 12.92 -14.99
C ARG A 145 0.52 14.00 -14.32
N ARG A 146 -0.07 15.16 -13.98
CA ARG A 146 0.64 16.24 -13.26
C ARG A 146 0.97 15.91 -11.80
N LEU A 147 0.31 14.90 -11.25
CA LEU A 147 0.46 14.43 -9.88
C LEU A 147 1.20 13.09 -9.79
N ALA A 148 1.54 12.48 -10.93
CA ALA A 148 2.05 11.11 -11.01
C ALA A 148 3.25 10.86 -10.08
N ASN A 149 4.27 11.73 -10.08
CA ASN A 149 5.45 11.53 -9.22
C ASN A 149 5.09 11.52 -7.72
N ALA A 150 4.23 12.45 -7.30
CA ALA A 150 3.78 12.51 -5.90
C ALA A 150 2.86 11.33 -5.54
N ALA A 151 2.04 10.88 -6.50
CA ALA A 151 1.22 9.68 -6.34
C ALA A 151 2.06 8.40 -6.23
N LEU A 152 3.11 8.27 -7.03
CA LEU A 152 4.04 7.14 -6.93
C LEU A 152 4.73 7.11 -5.56
N ALA A 153 5.15 8.27 -5.03
CA ALA A 153 5.68 8.35 -3.67
C ALA A 153 4.64 7.93 -2.62
N GLY A 154 3.40 8.39 -2.72
CA GLY A 154 2.32 7.97 -1.82
C GLY A 154 2.04 6.46 -1.86
N ALA A 155 2.00 5.89 -3.06
CA ALA A 155 1.83 4.45 -3.28
C ALA A 155 2.99 3.63 -2.71
N ALA A 156 4.23 4.09 -2.93
CA ALA A 156 5.44 3.43 -2.41
C ALA A 156 5.43 3.37 -0.88
N LEU A 157 5.05 4.46 -0.21
CA LEU A 157 4.95 4.52 1.25
C LEU A 157 3.84 3.61 1.80
N ALA A 158 2.68 3.57 1.12
CA ALA A 158 1.60 2.67 1.50
C ALA A 158 2.05 1.19 1.40
N ARG A 159 2.77 0.85 0.33
CA ARG A 159 3.41 -0.46 0.18
C ARG A 159 4.42 -0.75 1.27
N LEU A 160 5.30 0.21 1.59
CA LEU A 160 6.33 0.05 2.63
C LEU A 160 5.68 -0.31 3.97
N ILE A 161 4.64 0.42 4.38
CA ILE A 161 3.90 0.12 5.62
C ILE A 161 3.35 -1.30 5.60
N GLU A 162 2.81 -1.72 4.46
CA GLU A 162 2.24 -3.05 4.33
C GLU A 162 3.28 -4.17 4.44
N ILE A 163 4.44 -4.01 3.80
CA ILE A 163 5.56 -4.95 3.93
C ILE A 163 6.04 -5.02 5.38
N GLU A 164 6.24 -3.86 6.03
CA GLU A 164 6.65 -3.79 7.43
C GLU A 164 5.63 -4.47 8.38
N ALA A 165 4.33 -4.27 8.15
CA ALA A 165 3.28 -4.92 8.94
C ALA A 165 3.26 -6.44 8.72
N ALA A 166 3.53 -6.91 7.50
CA ALA A 166 3.63 -8.34 7.19
C ALA A 166 4.83 -8.98 7.91
N GLU A 167 6.01 -8.37 7.81
CA GLU A 167 7.25 -8.86 8.45
C GLU A 167 7.11 -8.92 9.97
N ARG A 168 6.57 -7.86 10.58
CA ARG A 168 6.33 -7.83 12.03
C ARG A 168 5.32 -8.87 12.48
N THR A 169 4.29 -9.15 11.67
CA THR A 169 3.33 -10.20 11.98
C THR A 169 4.00 -11.58 12.06
N LEU A 170 4.94 -11.86 11.15
CA LEU A 170 5.71 -13.12 11.15
C LEU A 170 6.64 -13.23 12.37
N ILE A 171 7.32 -12.13 12.73
CA ILE A 171 8.19 -12.10 13.93
C ILE A 171 7.38 -12.43 15.18
N ILE A 172 6.27 -11.74 15.41
CA ILE A 172 5.44 -11.96 16.61
C ILE A 172 4.89 -13.40 16.63
N ALA A 173 4.48 -13.96 15.49
CA ALA A 173 4.01 -15.35 15.43
C ALA A 173 5.12 -16.37 15.74
N THR A 174 6.36 -16.08 15.32
CA THR A 174 7.52 -16.93 15.61
C THR A 174 7.85 -16.89 17.11
N ASP A 175 7.86 -15.70 17.71
CA ASP A 175 8.14 -15.52 19.14
C ASP A 175 7.10 -16.23 20.02
N GLU A 176 5.81 -16.12 19.68
CA GLU A 176 4.74 -16.85 20.37
C GLU A 176 4.91 -18.38 20.27
N THR A 177 5.29 -18.89 19.09
CA THR A 177 5.51 -20.33 18.89
C THR A 177 6.68 -20.84 19.73
N ILE A 178 7.77 -20.07 19.82
CA ILE A 178 8.94 -20.41 20.65
C ILE A 178 8.53 -20.43 22.12
N GLN A 179 7.80 -19.41 22.59
CA GLN A 179 7.33 -19.32 23.97
C GLN A 179 6.44 -20.52 24.35
N GLU A 180 5.49 -20.89 23.47
CA GLU A 180 4.61 -22.05 23.70
C GLU A 180 5.40 -23.37 23.79
N MET A 181 6.46 -23.53 23.00
CA MET A 181 7.33 -24.70 23.06
C MET A 181 8.13 -24.75 24.37
N GLU A 182 8.64 -23.62 24.85
CA GLU A 182 9.38 -23.53 26.12
C GLU A 182 8.47 -23.81 27.33
N ASP A 183 7.26 -23.29 27.32
CA ASP A 183 6.26 -23.52 28.38
C ASP A 183 5.76 -24.97 28.37
N GLY A 184 5.62 -25.59 27.19
CA GLY A 184 5.20 -26.99 27.03
C GLY A 184 6.26 -28.03 27.42
N LEU A 185 7.54 -27.66 27.43
CA LEU A 185 8.67 -28.50 27.88
C LEU A 185 8.94 -28.40 29.38
N SER A 186 8.24 -27.51 30.09
CA SER A 186 8.40 -27.26 31.53
C SER A 186 7.44 -28.10 32.41
N LEU A 187 6.81 -29.13 31.86
CA LEU A 187 5.90 -30.09 32.53
C LEU A 187 6.54 -31.47 32.66
#